data_AF-A0A178W8B2-F1
#
_entry.id   AF-A0A178W8B2-F1
#
_cell.length_a   1.000
_cell.length_b   1.000
_cell.length_c   1.000
_cell.angle_alpha   90.00
_cell.angle_beta   90.00
_cell.angle_gamma   90.00
#
_symmetry.space_group_name_H-M   'P 1'
#
loop_
_entity.id
_entity.type
_entity.pdbx_description
1 polymer ?
#
loop_
_entity_poly.entity_id
_entity_poly.type
_entity_poly.pdbx_seq_one_letter_code
_entity_poly.pdbx_strand_id
1 'polypeptide(L)'
;MLASGIIPLLEEMLCNPHSHGSVTAIYLNLSCLEEAKPLIGSSLAVPFMVNLLWTETEVQCKVDALHSLFHLSTYPPNIPCLLSADLVNALQSLTISDEQRWTEKSLAVLLNLVLNEAGKDEMVSAPSLVSNLCTILDTGEPNEQEQAVSLLLILCNHSEICSEMVLQEGVIPSLVSISVNGTQRGRERAQKLLTLFRELRQRDQTHLTEPQHTEVTSPEDGFSVASAAVTETKPQCKSASRKKMGRAFSFLWKSKSFSVYQC
;
A
#
# COMPACT_ATOMS: atom_id res chain seq x y z
N MET A 1 18.00 32.61 -11.79
CA MET A 1 17.03 32.65 -12.92
C MET A 1 15.74 31.90 -12.59
N LEU A 2 15.80 30.63 -12.16
CA LEU A 2 14.59 29.87 -11.80
C LEU A 2 13.94 30.36 -10.49
N ALA A 3 14.66 30.28 -9.37
CA ALA A 3 14.13 30.64 -8.04
C ALA A 3 13.77 32.13 -7.88
N SER A 4 14.55 33.01 -8.51
CA SER A 4 14.44 34.48 -8.37
C SER A 4 13.73 35.15 -9.54
N GLY A 5 13.13 34.38 -10.44
CA GLY A 5 12.58 34.91 -11.69
C GLY A 5 11.36 34.13 -12.15
N ILE A 6 11.58 32.97 -12.76
CA ILE A 6 10.50 32.24 -13.44
C ILE A 6 9.45 31.72 -12.44
N ILE A 7 9.85 31.12 -11.31
CA ILE A 7 8.88 30.51 -10.37
C ILE A 7 7.94 31.56 -9.75
N PRO A 8 8.42 32.68 -9.17
CA PRO A 8 7.52 33.72 -8.64
C PRO A 8 6.55 34.27 -9.69
N LEU A 9 7.02 34.47 -10.92
CA LEU A 9 6.16 34.96 -12.01
C LEU A 9 5.06 33.94 -12.37
N LEU A 10 5.39 32.65 -12.41
CA LEU A 10 4.39 31.60 -12.63
C LEU A 10 3.37 31.55 -11.48
N GLU A 11 3.81 31.77 -10.25
CA GLU A 11 2.92 31.83 -9.08
C GLU A 11 1.96 33.02 -9.14
N GLU A 12 2.41 34.20 -9.56
CA GLU A 12 1.53 35.35 -9.80
C GLU A 12 0.47 35.04 -10.87
N MET A 13 0.83 34.27 -11.90
CA MET A 13 -0.09 33.87 -12.97
C MET A 13 -1.15 32.85 -12.51
N LEU A 14 -0.98 32.18 -11.37
CA LEU A 14 -1.98 31.22 -10.86
C LEU A 14 -3.31 31.89 -10.48
N CYS A 15 -3.28 33.19 -10.17
CA CYS A 15 -4.48 33.98 -9.87
C CYS A 15 -5.41 34.15 -11.08
N ASN A 16 -4.92 33.88 -12.30
CA ASN A 16 -5.71 33.99 -13.53
C ASN A 16 -6.03 32.59 -14.09
N PRO A 17 -7.30 32.14 -14.04
CA PRO A 17 -7.70 30.84 -14.56
C PRO A 17 -7.37 30.61 -16.04
N HIS A 18 -7.37 31.66 -16.85
CA HIS A 18 -7.06 31.56 -18.28
C HIS A 18 -5.58 31.23 -18.55
N SER A 19 -4.70 31.43 -17.59
CA SER A 19 -3.28 31.06 -17.70
C SER A 19 -2.97 29.69 -17.11
N HIS A 20 -3.91 28.98 -16.48
CA HIS A 20 -3.64 27.69 -15.84
C HIS A 20 -3.03 26.68 -16.82
N GLY A 21 -3.59 26.53 -18.02
CA GLY A 21 -3.02 25.64 -19.04
C GLY A 21 -1.58 26.00 -19.40
N SER A 22 -1.30 27.28 -19.65
CA SER A 22 0.05 27.74 -20.00
C SER A 22 1.05 27.60 -18.85
N VAL A 23 0.64 27.93 -17.62
CA VAL A 23 1.49 27.82 -16.43
C VAL A 23 1.83 26.36 -16.15
N THR A 24 0.85 25.46 -16.23
CA THR A 24 1.06 24.01 -16.05
C THR A 24 2.01 23.45 -17.11
N ALA A 25 1.85 23.84 -18.38
CA ALA A 25 2.78 23.43 -19.45
C ALA A 25 4.22 23.93 -19.22
N ILE A 26 4.40 25.13 -18.67
CA ILE A 26 5.73 25.64 -18.30
C ILE A 26 6.29 24.83 -17.12
N TYR A 27 5.49 24.57 -16.07
CA TYR A 27 5.93 23.71 -14.97
C TYR A 27 6.33 22.31 -15.44
N LEU A 28 5.59 21.73 -16.38
CA LEU A 28 5.95 20.45 -17.00
C LEU A 28 7.33 20.51 -17.63
N ASN A 29 7.57 21.50 -18.50
CA ASN A 29 8.87 21.66 -19.16
C ASN A 29 10.02 21.87 -18.17
N LEU A 30 9.79 22.66 -17.12
CA LEU A 30 10.79 22.91 -16.09
C LEU A 30 11.03 21.68 -15.21
N SER A 31 10.01 20.88 -14.91
CA SER A 31 10.12 19.69 -14.05
C SER A 31 11.06 18.62 -14.63
N CYS A 32 11.31 18.65 -15.94
CA CYS A 32 12.30 17.81 -16.61
C CYS A 32 13.77 18.16 -16.26
N LEU A 33 14.01 19.33 -15.64
CA LEU A 33 15.35 19.79 -15.26
C LEU A 33 15.62 19.44 -13.79
N GLU A 34 16.72 18.75 -13.51
CA GLU A 34 17.08 18.33 -12.15
C GLU A 34 17.25 19.52 -11.20
N GLU A 35 17.77 20.66 -11.68
CA GLU A 35 17.97 21.86 -10.86
C GLU A 35 16.66 22.58 -10.54
N ALA A 36 15.59 22.32 -11.30
CA ALA A 36 14.29 22.94 -11.08
C ALA A 36 13.42 22.15 -10.09
N LYS A 37 13.58 20.82 -10.00
CA LYS A 37 12.74 19.97 -9.15
C LYS A 37 12.70 20.38 -7.67
N PRO A 38 13.82 20.72 -7.00
CA PRO A 38 13.78 21.14 -5.59
C PRO A 38 13.01 22.45 -5.41
N LEU A 39 13.14 23.36 -6.39
CA LEU A 39 12.52 24.67 -6.36
C LEU A 39 11.01 24.58 -6.57
N ILE A 40 10.57 23.83 -7.59
CA ILE A 40 9.14 23.62 -7.91
C ILE A 40 8.48 22.78 -6.81
N GLY A 41 9.16 21.75 -6.31
CA GLY A 41 8.63 20.85 -5.28
C GLY A 41 8.33 21.54 -3.94
N SER A 42 9.03 22.65 -3.66
CA SER A 42 8.83 23.47 -2.46
C SER A 42 7.95 24.70 -2.70
N SER A 43 7.38 24.87 -3.89
CA SER A 43 6.62 26.05 -4.31
C SER A 43 5.11 25.80 -4.32
N LEU A 44 4.32 26.83 -4.65
CA LEU A 44 2.86 26.70 -4.81
C LEU A 44 2.45 25.82 -5.99
N ALA A 45 3.40 25.40 -6.83
CA ALA A 45 3.15 24.56 -8.00
C ALA A 45 2.58 23.19 -7.61
N VAL A 46 3.11 22.55 -6.57
CA VAL A 46 2.64 21.22 -6.13
C VAL A 46 1.15 21.25 -5.73
N PRO A 47 0.72 22.04 -4.73
CA PRO A 47 -0.70 22.07 -4.34
C PRO A 47 -1.60 22.55 -5.49
N PHE A 48 -1.14 23.47 -6.33
CA PHE A 48 -1.87 23.89 -7.53
C PHE A 48 -2.10 22.72 -8.51
N MET A 49 -1.06 21.97 -8.86
CA MET A 49 -1.15 20.85 -9.79
C MET A 49 -1.97 19.69 -9.22
N VAL A 50 -1.88 19.42 -7.92
CA VAL A 50 -2.75 18.42 -7.28
C VAL A 50 -4.22 18.85 -7.36
N ASN A 51 -4.53 20.12 -7.11
CA ASN A 51 -5.89 20.64 -7.23
C ASN A 51 -6.42 20.54 -8.68
N LEU A 52 -5.57 20.76 -9.69
CA LEU A 52 -5.97 20.61 -11.10
C LEU A 52 -6.47 19.21 -11.44
N LEU A 53 -5.95 18.15 -10.81
CA LEU A 53 -6.40 16.77 -11.07
C LEU A 53 -7.90 16.60 -10.75
N TRP A 54 -8.40 17.31 -9.75
CA TRP A 54 -9.80 17.26 -9.30
C TRP A 54 -10.71 18.26 -9.99
N THR A 55 -10.17 19.37 -10.47
CA THR A 55 -10.98 20.49 -10.97
C THR A 55 -11.51 20.19 -12.38
N GLU A 56 -12.70 20.67 -12.73
CA GLU A 56 -13.15 20.66 -14.13
C GLU A 56 -12.31 21.66 -14.93
N THR A 57 -11.34 21.14 -15.69
CA THR A 57 -10.43 21.93 -16.53
C THR A 57 -10.14 21.16 -17.82
N GLU A 58 -9.39 21.79 -18.72
CA GLU A 58 -8.96 21.16 -19.96
C GLU A 58 -8.21 19.86 -19.69
N VAL A 59 -8.54 18.82 -20.44
CA VAL A 59 -7.93 17.49 -20.31
C VAL A 59 -6.41 17.57 -20.41
N GLN A 60 -5.88 18.37 -21.34
CA GLN A 60 -4.43 18.57 -21.49
C GLN A 60 -3.80 19.17 -20.24
N CYS A 61 -4.46 20.13 -19.58
CA CYS A 61 -3.97 20.75 -18.36
C CYS A 61 -3.81 19.71 -17.23
N LYS A 62 -4.77 18.79 -17.10
CA LYS A 62 -4.66 17.66 -16.16
C LYS A 62 -3.54 16.70 -16.51
N VAL A 63 -3.34 16.40 -17.80
CA VAL A 63 -2.26 15.53 -18.27
C VAL A 63 -0.92 16.16 -17.93
N ASP A 64 -0.75 17.44 -18.24
CA ASP A 64 0.48 18.18 -17.97
C ASP A 64 0.77 18.25 -16.47
N ALA A 65 -0.26 18.47 -15.64
CA ALA A 65 -0.13 18.45 -14.19
C ALA A 65 0.34 17.08 -13.68
N LEU A 66 -0.30 15.99 -14.14
CA LEU A 66 0.07 14.64 -13.72
C LEU A 66 1.50 14.27 -14.17
N HIS A 67 1.90 14.64 -15.38
CA HIS A 67 3.27 14.43 -15.85
C HIS A 67 4.30 15.26 -15.08
N SER A 68 3.97 16.50 -14.72
CA SER A 68 4.82 17.34 -13.87
C SER A 68 5.01 16.71 -12.50
N LEU A 69 3.93 16.27 -11.85
CA LEU A 69 3.96 15.58 -10.56
C LEU A 69 4.78 14.28 -10.62
N PHE A 70 4.70 13.54 -11.73
CA PHE A 70 5.57 12.41 -11.99
C PHE A 70 7.05 12.82 -11.99
N HIS A 71 7.45 13.83 -12.78
CA HIS A 71 8.84 14.28 -12.79
C HIS A 71 9.32 14.75 -11.42
N LEU A 72 8.49 15.51 -10.68
CA LEU A 72 8.83 15.97 -9.34
C LEU A 72 8.98 14.81 -8.35
N SER A 73 8.17 13.75 -8.46
CA SER A 73 8.25 12.57 -7.59
C SER A 73 9.53 11.75 -7.79
N THR A 74 10.23 11.90 -8.92
CA THR A 74 11.54 11.26 -9.14
C THR A 74 12.66 11.85 -8.28
N TYR A 75 12.42 12.99 -7.62
CA TYR A 75 13.35 13.61 -6.68
C TYR A 75 12.86 13.36 -5.24
N PRO A 76 13.42 12.37 -4.50
CA PRO A 76 12.89 11.93 -3.21
C PRO A 76 12.69 13.03 -2.15
N PRO A 77 13.52 14.08 -2.06
CA PRO A 77 13.28 15.17 -1.12
C PRO A 77 11.96 15.95 -1.33
N ASN A 78 11.33 15.86 -2.52
CA ASN A 78 10.02 16.45 -2.77
C ASN A 78 8.85 15.62 -2.21
N ILE A 79 9.06 14.34 -1.91
CA ILE A 79 7.98 13.42 -1.52
C ILE A 79 7.18 13.96 -0.32
N PRO A 80 7.78 14.46 0.78
CA PRO A 80 7.00 15.02 1.89
C PRO A 80 6.06 16.17 1.48
N CYS A 81 6.49 17.04 0.55
CA CYS A 81 5.65 18.12 0.03
C CYS A 81 4.52 17.61 -0.87
N LEU A 82 4.80 16.59 -1.69
CA LEU A 82 3.79 15.95 -2.54
C LEU A 82 2.71 15.26 -1.69
N LEU A 83 3.11 14.54 -0.64
CA LEU A 83 2.21 13.90 0.32
C LEU A 83 1.38 14.93 1.09
N SER A 84 2.01 16.00 1.59
CA SER A 84 1.33 17.09 2.30
C SER A 84 0.29 17.84 1.44
N ALA A 85 0.34 17.67 0.11
CA ALA A 85 -0.63 18.24 -0.82
C ALA A 85 -1.77 17.26 -1.18
N ASP A 86 -1.93 16.16 -0.45
CA ASP A 86 -2.95 15.11 -0.67
C ASP A 86 -2.83 14.39 -2.03
N LEU A 87 -1.60 14.24 -2.55
CA LEU A 87 -1.36 13.62 -3.85
C LEU A 87 -1.84 12.16 -3.91
N VAL A 88 -1.68 11.37 -2.86
CA VAL A 88 -2.12 9.96 -2.87
C VAL A 88 -3.63 9.87 -3.12
N ASN A 89 -4.40 10.73 -2.46
CA ASN A 89 -5.85 10.78 -2.62
C ASN A 89 -6.23 11.27 -4.04
N ALA A 90 -5.47 12.23 -4.60
CA ALA A 90 -5.63 12.69 -5.97
C ALA A 90 -5.40 11.61 -7.01
N LEU A 91 -4.38 10.77 -6.81
CA LEU A 91 -4.08 9.67 -7.71
C LEU A 91 -5.08 8.53 -7.56
N GLN A 92 -5.63 8.31 -6.35
CA GLN A 92 -6.65 7.28 -6.12
C GLN A 92 -7.83 7.42 -7.08
N SER A 93 -8.36 8.63 -7.29
CA SER A 93 -9.49 8.84 -8.21
C SER A 93 -9.14 8.58 -9.67
N LEU A 94 -7.87 8.74 -10.06
CA LEU A 94 -7.37 8.55 -11.42
C LEU A 94 -7.02 7.09 -11.74
N THR A 95 -6.78 6.24 -10.73
CA THR A 95 -6.42 4.82 -10.92
C THR A 95 -7.55 3.93 -11.45
N ILE A 96 -8.81 4.37 -11.40
CA ILE A 96 -9.95 3.67 -12.02
C ILE A 96 -10.62 4.58 -13.07
N SER A 97 -9.83 5.36 -13.80
CA SER A 97 -10.35 6.12 -14.93
C SER A 97 -10.53 5.22 -16.15
N ASP A 98 -11.56 5.47 -16.96
CA ASP A 98 -11.75 4.82 -18.27
C ASP A 98 -10.62 5.15 -19.25
N GLU A 99 -9.82 6.20 -19.00
CA GLU A 99 -8.70 6.55 -19.87
C GLU A 99 -7.37 6.00 -19.32
N GLN A 100 -6.89 4.95 -19.98
CA GLN A 100 -5.66 4.20 -19.65
C GLN A 100 -4.44 5.09 -19.32
N ARG A 101 -4.28 6.22 -20.02
CA ARG A 101 -3.16 7.15 -19.80
C ARG A 101 -3.12 7.76 -18.39
N TRP A 102 -4.26 7.88 -17.71
CA TRP A 102 -4.29 8.34 -16.32
C TRP A 102 -3.82 7.24 -15.37
N THR A 103 -4.29 6.01 -15.58
CA THR A 103 -3.99 4.87 -14.72
C THR A 103 -2.50 4.57 -14.72
N GLU A 104 -1.89 4.35 -15.90
CA GLU A 104 -0.46 4.03 -16.02
C GLU A 104 0.42 5.13 -15.38
N LYS A 105 0.11 6.40 -15.66
CA LYS A 105 0.90 7.50 -15.11
C LYS A 105 0.72 7.63 -13.59
N SER A 106 -0.51 7.46 -13.09
CA SER A 106 -0.79 7.52 -11.64
C SER A 106 -0.06 6.42 -10.88
N LEU A 107 -0.08 5.19 -11.40
CA LEU A 107 0.68 4.08 -10.84
C LEU A 107 2.19 4.36 -10.82
N ALA A 108 2.73 4.99 -11.86
CA ALA A 108 4.14 5.39 -11.90
C ALA A 108 4.48 6.44 -10.82
N VAL A 109 3.59 7.40 -10.55
CA VAL A 109 3.79 8.37 -9.45
C VAL A 109 3.74 7.65 -8.10
N LEU A 110 2.73 6.81 -7.88
CA LEU A 110 2.60 6.02 -6.65
C LEU A 110 3.84 5.14 -6.40
N LEU A 111 4.42 4.55 -7.45
CA LEU A 111 5.66 3.76 -7.36
C LEU A 111 6.87 4.58 -6.93
N ASN A 112 6.91 5.89 -7.22
CA ASN A 112 7.95 6.78 -6.71
C ASN A 112 7.69 7.14 -5.23
N LEU A 113 6.43 7.39 -4.86
CA LEU A 113 6.05 7.75 -3.49
C LEU A 113 6.27 6.59 -2.50
N VAL A 114 5.93 5.36 -2.88
CA VAL A 114 6.00 4.17 -2.01
C VAL A 114 7.44 3.79 -1.60
N LEU A 115 8.45 4.38 -2.24
CA LEU A 115 9.86 4.19 -1.87
C LEU A 115 10.23 4.95 -0.58
N ASN A 116 9.38 5.88 -0.14
CA ASN A 116 9.51 6.59 1.13
C ASN A 116 8.59 5.98 2.19
N GLU A 117 9.05 5.89 3.44
CA GLU A 117 8.25 5.37 4.57
C GLU A 117 6.92 6.13 4.75
N ALA A 118 6.95 7.46 4.69
CA ALA A 118 5.73 8.27 4.79
C ALA A 118 4.76 7.97 3.63
N GLY A 119 5.28 7.70 2.43
CA GLY A 119 4.46 7.31 1.29
C GLY A 119 3.82 5.94 1.48
N LYS A 120 4.54 4.97 2.05
CA LYS A 120 3.96 3.67 2.41
C LYS A 120 2.86 3.82 3.45
N ASP A 121 3.11 4.59 4.51
CA ASP A 121 2.16 4.80 5.61
C ASP A 121 0.86 5.45 5.12
N GLU A 122 0.97 6.47 4.25
CA GLU A 122 -0.17 7.15 3.66
C GLU A 122 -0.99 6.21 2.75
N MET A 123 -0.31 5.42 1.91
CA MET A 123 -0.97 4.46 1.02
C MET A 123 -1.62 3.29 1.77
N VAL A 124 -1.00 2.77 2.84
CA VAL A 124 -1.62 1.76 3.72
C VAL A 124 -2.85 2.33 4.43
N SER A 125 -2.83 3.62 4.76
CA SER A 125 -3.94 4.34 5.38
C SER A 125 -5.06 4.71 4.41
N ALA A 126 -4.93 4.36 3.12
CA ALA A 126 -5.92 4.59 2.07
C ALA A 126 -6.52 3.26 1.54
N PRO A 127 -7.50 2.65 2.23
CA PRO A 127 -8.07 1.35 1.83
C PRO A 127 -8.66 1.35 0.42
N SER A 128 -9.26 2.46 0.00
CA SER A 128 -9.82 2.61 -1.35
C SER A 128 -8.73 2.51 -2.41
N LEU A 129 -7.55 3.09 -2.20
CA LEU A 129 -6.42 2.92 -3.12
C LEU A 129 -5.99 1.45 -3.19
N VAL A 130 -5.92 0.75 -2.05
CA VAL A 130 -5.57 -0.69 -2.04
C VAL A 130 -6.59 -1.51 -2.83
N SER A 131 -7.88 -1.25 -2.68
CA SER A 131 -8.94 -1.92 -3.45
C SER A 131 -8.85 -1.60 -4.95
N ASN A 132 -8.54 -0.35 -5.33
CA ASN A 132 -8.29 0.03 -6.72
C ASN A 132 -7.11 -0.77 -7.32
N LEU A 133 -6.00 -0.88 -6.58
CA LEU A 133 -4.85 -1.68 -7.00
C LEU A 133 -5.20 -3.15 -7.17
N CYS A 134 -6.04 -3.71 -6.28
CA CYS A 134 -6.55 -5.08 -6.40
C CYS A 134 -7.41 -5.26 -7.66
N THR A 135 -8.28 -4.30 -7.96
CA THR A 135 -9.10 -4.29 -9.18
C THR A 135 -8.23 -4.26 -10.45
N ILE A 136 -7.15 -3.47 -10.45
CA ILE A 136 -6.20 -3.41 -11.59
C ILE A 136 -5.52 -4.77 -11.84
N LEU A 137 -5.35 -5.62 -10.81
CA LEU A 137 -4.85 -6.98 -11.03
C LEU A 137 -5.77 -7.82 -11.91
N ASP A 138 -7.07 -7.56 -11.85
CA ASP A 138 -8.10 -8.33 -12.56
C ASP A 138 -8.31 -7.79 -13.97
N THR A 139 -8.40 -6.46 -14.10
CA THR A 139 -8.88 -5.80 -15.33
C THR A 139 -7.84 -4.96 -16.05
N GLY A 140 -6.69 -4.68 -15.42
CA GLY A 140 -5.66 -3.81 -15.99
C GLY A 140 -4.90 -4.46 -17.15
N GLU A 141 -4.27 -3.62 -17.96
CA GLU A 141 -3.34 -4.06 -18.99
C GLU A 141 -2.07 -4.66 -18.37
N PRO A 142 -1.29 -5.50 -19.10
CA PRO A 142 -0.14 -6.20 -18.52
C PRO A 142 0.88 -5.30 -17.80
N ASN A 143 1.10 -4.08 -18.29
CA ASN A 143 2.00 -3.11 -17.66
C ASN A 143 1.39 -2.51 -16.36
N GLU A 144 0.08 -2.25 -16.35
CA GLU A 144 -0.63 -1.73 -15.18
C GLU A 144 -0.72 -2.81 -14.09
N GLN A 145 -0.98 -4.06 -14.47
CA GLN A 145 -0.91 -5.22 -13.58
C GLN A 145 0.48 -5.35 -12.95
N GLU A 146 1.56 -5.25 -13.74
CA GLU A 146 2.93 -5.28 -13.20
C GLU A 146 3.17 -4.20 -12.15
N GLN A 147 2.74 -2.96 -12.43
CA GLN A 147 2.90 -1.83 -11.53
C GLN A 147 2.06 -2.01 -10.26
N ALA A 148 0.81 -2.44 -10.39
CA ALA A 148 -0.10 -2.70 -9.27
C ALA A 148 0.43 -3.83 -8.37
N VAL A 149 0.88 -4.96 -8.93
CA VAL A 149 1.51 -6.03 -8.14
C VAL A 149 2.77 -5.53 -7.44
N SER A 150 3.56 -4.66 -8.09
CA SER A 150 4.77 -4.09 -7.49
C SER A 150 4.44 -3.20 -6.28
N LEU A 151 3.41 -2.35 -6.39
CA LEU A 151 2.91 -1.55 -5.27
C LEU A 151 2.41 -2.43 -4.13
N LEU A 152 1.51 -3.37 -4.43
CA LEU A 152 0.94 -4.27 -3.42
C LEU A 152 2.01 -5.10 -2.73
N LEU A 153 3.02 -5.59 -3.45
CA LEU A 153 4.14 -6.30 -2.85
C LEU A 153 4.93 -5.42 -1.86
N ILE A 154 5.18 -4.16 -2.19
CA ILE A 154 5.91 -3.24 -1.28
C ILE A 154 5.06 -2.97 -0.04
N LEU A 155 3.77 -2.65 -0.22
CA LEU A 155 2.85 -2.32 0.88
C LEU A 155 2.58 -3.53 1.80
N CYS A 156 2.42 -4.73 1.25
CA CYS A 156 2.21 -5.96 2.04
C CYS A 156 3.45 -6.35 2.86
N ASN A 157 4.66 -6.10 2.34
CA ASN A 157 5.88 -6.29 3.11
C ASN A 157 6.03 -5.24 4.23
N HIS A 158 5.46 -4.04 4.04
CA HIS A 158 5.47 -2.96 5.02
C HIS A 158 4.45 -3.18 6.15
N SER A 159 3.27 -3.72 5.81
CA SER A 159 2.14 -3.81 6.73
C SER A 159 1.38 -5.13 6.57
N GLU A 160 1.30 -5.91 7.65
CA GLU A 160 0.47 -7.11 7.71
C GLU A 160 -1.02 -6.77 7.58
N ILE A 161 -1.45 -5.61 8.10
CA ILE A 161 -2.82 -5.11 7.92
C ILE A 161 -3.12 -4.91 6.43
N CYS A 162 -2.15 -4.39 5.66
CA CYS A 162 -2.30 -4.29 4.20
C CYS A 162 -2.41 -5.67 3.55
N SER A 163 -1.61 -6.64 3.99
CA SER A 163 -1.71 -8.02 3.51
C SER A 163 -3.09 -8.64 3.76
N GLU A 164 -3.67 -8.41 4.94
CA GLU A 164 -5.03 -8.86 5.27
C GLU A 164 -6.08 -8.20 4.37
N MET A 165 -6.01 -6.87 4.17
CA MET A 165 -6.92 -6.15 3.26
C MET A 165 -6.85 -6.72 1.84
N VAL A 166 -5.65 -6.89 1.29
CA VAL A 166 -5.45 -7.42 -0.06
C VAL A 166 -5.97 -8.86 -0.20
N LEU A 167 -5.79 -9.70 0.82
CA LEU A 167 -6.33 -11.06 0.82
C LEU A 167 -7.87 -11.09 0.87
N GLN A 168 -8.50 -10.13 1.57
CA GLN A 168 -9.96 -9.99 1.64
C GLN A 168 -10.58 -9.60 0.30
N GLU A 169 -9.86 -8.84 -0.53
CA GLU A 169 -10.27 -8.51 -1.91
C GLU A 169 -10.23 -9.72 -2.86
N GLY A 170 -9.70 -10.87 -2.43
CA GLY A 170 -9.78 -12.12 -3.20
C GLY A 170 -8.79 -12.23 -4.36
N VAL A 171 -7.67 -11.48 -4.33
CA VAL A 171 -6.71 -11.32 -5.45
C VAL A 171 -5.96 -12.58 -5.91
N ILE A 172 -6.09 -13.72 -5.21
CA ILE A 172 -5.26 -14.91 -5.46
C ILE A 172 -5.38 -15.45 -6.90
N PRO A 173 -6.58 -15.61 -7.51
CA PRO A 173 -6.70 -16.08 -8.88
C PRO A 173 -5.97 -15.17 -9.88
N SER A 174 -6.05 -13.86 -9.69
CA SER A 174 -5.46 -12.85 -10.55
C SER A 174 -3.94 -12.82 -10.43
N LEU A 175 -3.42 -12.92 -9.20
CA LEU A 175 -1.98 -13.11 -8.98
C LEU A 175 -1.46 -14.40 -9.60
N VAL A 176 -2.22 -15.49 -9.56
CA VAL A 176 -1.85 -16.74 -10.24
C VAL A 176 -1.84 -16.54 -11.76
N SER A 177 -2.86 -15.88 -12.33
CA SER A 177 -2.90 -15.56 -13.77
C SER A 177 -1.69 -14.72 -14.18
N ILE A 178 -1.40 -13.63 -13.47
CA ILE A 178 -0.25 -12.76 -13.72
C ILE A 178 1.07 -13.53 -13.58
N SER A 179 1.19 -14.45 -12.61
CA SER A 179 2.41 -15.25 -12.42
C SER A 179 2.78 -16.16 -13.60
N VAL A 180 1.81 -16.46 -14.47
CA VAL A 180 1.99 -17.31 -15.66
C VAL A 180 2.01 -16.47 -16.94
N ASN A 181 1.06 -15.55 -17.08
CA ASN A 181 0.76 -14.83 -18.31
C ASN A 181 1.24 -13.38 -18.35
N GLY A 182 1.66 -12.82 -17.20
CA GLY A 182 2.09 -11.44 -17.10
C GLY A 182 3.43 -11.15 -17.78
N THR A 183 3.82 -9.88 -17.73
CA THR A 183 5.17 -9.44 -18.13
C THR A 183 6.25 -10.17 -17.34
N GLN A 184 7.52 -10.11 -17.78
CA GLN A 184 8.62 -10.74 -17.05
C GLN A 184 8.67 -10.29 -15.57
N ARG A 185 8.63 -8.99 -15.32
CA ARG A 185 8.66 -8.43 -13.97
C ARG A 185 7.35 -8.69 -13.22
N GLY A 186 6.20 -8.60 -13.88
CA GLY A 186 4.90 -8.90 -13.29
C GLY A 186 4.84 -10.34 -12.76
N ARG A 187 5.36 -11.31 -13.52
CA ARG A 187 5.46 -12.72 -13.08
C ARG A 187 6.29 -12.87 -11.82
N GLU A 188 7.49 -12.29 -11.80
CA GLU A 188 8.40 -12.36 -10.65
C GLU A 188 7.78 -11.71 -9.39
N ARG A 189 7.13 -10.55 -9.55
CA ARG A 189 6.50 -9.83 -8.44
C ARG A 189 5.28 -10.57 -7.90
N ALA A 190 4.46 -11.14 -8.80
CA ALA A 190 3.27 -11.90 -8.40
C ALA A 190 3.66 -13.18 -7.63
N GLN A 191 4.70 -13.88 -8.07
CA GLN A 191 5.22 -15.04 -7.34
C GLN A 191 5.72 -14.67 -5.94
N LYS A 192 6.42 -13.55 -5.80
CA LYS A 192 6.87 -13.06 -4.48
C LYS A 192 5.70 -12.75 -3.56
N LEU A 193 4.66 -12.07 -4.07
CA LEU A 193 3.48 -11.73 -3.28
C LEU A 193 2.68 -12.99 -2.87
N LEU A 194 2.55 -13.96 -3.77
CA LEU A 194 1.93 -15.25 -3.45
C LEU A 194 2.72 -16.01 -2.37
N THR A 195 4.05 -15.97 -2.42
CA THR A 195 4.91 -16.57 -1.38
C THR A 195 4.72 -15.87 -0.04
N LEU A 196 4.70 -14.54 -0.01
CA LEU A 196 4.43 -13.76 1.20
C LEU A 196 3.10 -14.19 1.87
N PHE A 197 2.03 -14.33 1.09
CA PHE A 197 0.74 -14.78 1.62
C PHE A 197 0.74 -16.22 2.13
N ARG A 198 1.56 -17.11 1.55
CA ARG A 198 1.73 -18.48 2.05
C ARG A 198 2.44 -18.49 3.40
N GLU A 199 3.49 -17.67 3.54
CA GLU A 199 4.26 -17.53 4.77
C GLU A 199 3.40 -16.95 5.91
N LEU A 200 2.61 -15.90 5.63
CA LEU A 200 1.64 -15.33 6.57
C LEU A 200 0.69 -16.41 7.13
N ARG A 201 0.07 -17.20 6.24
CA ARG A 201 -0.83 -18.29 6.64
C ARG A 201 -0.14 -19.36 7.51
N GLN A 202 1.12 -19.66 7.23
CA GLN A 202 1.87 -20.64 8.03
C GLN A 202 2.17 -20.11 9.44
N ARG A 203 2.50 -18.83 9.58
CA ARG A 203 2.72 -18.19 10.88
C ARG A 203 1.47 -18.24 11.75
N ASP A 204 0.31 -17.93 11.17
CA ASP A 204 -0.97 -18.00 11.90
C ASP A 204 -1.30 -19.42 12.42
N GLN A 205 -0.93 -20.46 11.68
CA GLN A 205 -1.12 -21.85 12.10
C GLN A 205 -0.17 -22.27 13.23
N THR A 206 1.09 -21.81 13.20
CA THR A 206 2.06 -22.13 14.26
C THR A 206 1.67 -21.55 15.62
N HIS A 207 1.11 -20.34 15.67
CA HIS A 207 0.65 -19.72 16.92
C HIS A 207 -0.54 -20.45 17.58
N LEU A 208 -1.29 -21.25 16.84
CA LEU A 208 -2.40 -22.06 17.39
C LEU A 208 -1.95 -23.41 17.95
N THR A 209 -0.66 -23.78 17.82
CA THR A 209 -0.16 -25.12 18.13
C THR A 209 0.83 -25.16 19.32
N GLU A 210 1.17 -24.02 19.93
CA GLU A 210 1.99 -24.02 21.16
C GLU A 210 1.17 -24.47 22.39
N PRO A 211 1.56 -25.56 23.08
CA PRO A 211 0.95 -25.92 24.35
C PRO A 211 1.43 -24.94 25.43
N GLN A 212 0.50 -24.26 26.11
CA GLN A 212 0.76 -23.57 27.36
C GLN A 212 1.17 -24.60 28.43
N HIS A 213 2.45 -24.96 28.47
CA HIS A 213 3.04 -25.68 29.59
C HIS A 213 3.28 -24.68 30.73
N THR A 214 2.26 -24.45 31.54
CA THR A 214 2.47 -24.10 32.96
C THR A 214 3.21 -25.27 33.61
N GLU A 215 4.52 -25.11 33.80
CA GLU A 215 5.33 -26.02 34.61
C GLU A 215 4.77 -26.07 36.03
N VAL A 216 4.20 -27.21 36.38
CA VAL A 216 4.02 -27.64 37.75
C VAL A 216 5.26 -28.47 38.09
N THR A 217 6.21 -27.89 38.82
CA THR A 217 7.36 -28.61 39.36
C THR A 217 7.17 -28.87 40.85
N SER A 218 7.11 -30.15 41.21
CA SER A 218 7.66 -30.76 42.44
C SER A 218 7.24 -32.25 42.48
N PRO A 219 7.83 -33.12 43.32
CA PRO A 219 9.07 -33.01 44.13
C PRO A 219 10.03 -34.22 43.91
N GLU A 220 11.29 -34.15 44.35
CA GLU A 220 12.00 -35.32 44.94
C GLU A 220 13.07 -34.89 45.96
N ASP A 221 13.29 -35.80 46.92
CA ASP A 221 13.81 -35.63 48.27
C ASP A 221 15.33 -35.52 48.45
N GLY A 222 15.75 -34.91 49.57
CA GLY A 222 17.13 -34.99 50.09
C GLY A 222 17.28 -34.32 51.47
N PHE A 223 17.41 -35.15 52.52
CA PHE A 223 17.55 -34.83 53.95
C PHE A 223 18.67 -33.84 54.34
N SER A 224 18.42 -32.92 55.30
CA SER A 224 18.86 -33.04 56.72
C SER A 224 18.94 -31.69 57.50
N VAL A 225 18.19 -31.62 58.62
CA VAL A 225 18.44 -30.97 59.94
C VAL A 225 18.63 -29.43 60.00
N ALA A 226 17.66 -28.67 60.53
CA ALA A 226 17.49 -28.33 61.96
C ALA A 226 16.50 -27.16 62.22
N SER A 227 15.67 -27.35 63.25
CA SER A 227 15.15 -26.36 64.22
C SER A 227 14.00 -25.37 63.88
N ALA A 228 12.91 -25.61 64.62
CA ALA A 228 12.07 -24.68 65.40
C ALA A 228 10.98 -23.81 64.73
N ALA A 229 9.76 -24.01 65.28
CA ALA A 229 8.62 -23.07 65.42
C ALA A 229 7.87 -22.66 64.13
N VAL A 230 6.56 -22.38 64.06
CA VAL A 230 5.31 -22.60 64.81
C VAL A 230 4.21 -21.95 63.92
N THR A 231 3.00 -22.54 63.90
CA THR A 231 1.66 -22.00 63.49
C THR A 231 1.29 -21.67 62.03
N GLU A 232 0.29 -22.45 61.57
CA GLU A 232 -0.90 -22.19 60.73
C GLU A 232 -1.21 -20.73 60.29
N THR A 233 -1.71 -20.46 59.08
CA THR A 233 -3.12 -20.69 58.69
C THR A 233 -3.38 -20.45 57.18
N LYS A 234 -4.26 -21.27 56.60
CA LYS A 234 -5.04 -21.03 55.34
C LYS A 234 -6.39 -20.38 55.73
N PRO A 235 -7.16 -19.71 54.85
CA PRO A 235 -7.87 -20.37 53.74
C PRO A 235 -7.98 -19.52 52.44
N GLN A 236 -7.81 -20.12 51.26
CA GLN A 236 -8.86 -20.34 50.25
C GLN A 236 -10.06 -19.37 50.23
N CYS A 237 -10.25 -18.71 49.09
CA CYS A 237 -11.59 -18.37 48.58
C CYS A 237 -11.66 -18.55 47.06
N LYS A 238 -12.75 -19.19 46.62
CA LYS A 238 -13.06 -19.70 45.28
C LYS A 238 -13.70 -18.63 44.38
N SER A 239 -13.83 -18.99 43.09
CA SER A 239 -14.85 -18.54 42.10
C SER A 239 -14.30 -17.57 41.05
N ALA A 240 -14.67 -17.59 39.77
CA ALA A 240 -15.45 -18.52 38.96
C ALA A 240 -15.18 -18.19 37.48
N SER A 241 -15.22 -19.22 36.66
CA SER A 241 -15.12 -19.19 35.20
C SER A 241 -16.29 -18.46 34.54
N ARG A 242 -16.03 -17.65 33.51
CA ARG A 242 -17.00 -17.37 32.43
C ARG A 242 -16.32 -17.42 31.06
N LYS A 243 -16.71 -18.44 30.30
CA LYS A 243 -16.45 -18.68 28.87
C LYS A 243 -17.09 -17.60 27.99
N LYS A 244 -16.41 -17.25 26.89
CA LYS A 244 -17.00 -16.87 25.58
C LYS A 244 -16.01 -17.33 24.51
N MET A 245 -16.20 -18.52 23.94
CA MET A 245 -16.93 -18.80 22.68
C MET A 245 -16.24 -18.15 21.47
N GLY A 246 -15.34 -18.92 20.86
CA GLY A 246 -14.67 -18.57 19.62
C GLY A 246 -15.56 -18.74 18.39
N ARG A 247 -15.08 -18.20 17.27
CA ARG A 247 -15.52 -18.55 15.92
C ARG A 247 -14.27 -18.87 15.10
N ALA A 248 -14.11 -20.14 14.76
CA ALA A 248 -13.15 -20.60 13.76
C ALA A 248 -13.80 -20.50 12.38
N PHE A 249 -13.14 -19.84 11.43
CA PHE A 249 -13.53 -19.85 10.03
C PHE A 249 -12.89 -21.07 9.36
N SER A 250 -13.72 -21.99 8.87
CA SER A 250 -13.31 -23.08 7.99
C SER A 250 -13.93 -22.85 6.61
N PHE A 251 -13.10 -22.46 5.64
CA PHE A 251 -13.51 -22.43 4.23
C PHE A 251 -12.91 -23.65 3.52
N LEU A 252 -13.80 -24.57 3.16
CA LEU A 252 -13.51 -25.81 2.45
C LEU A 252 -13.69 -25.56 0.94
N TRP A 253 -12.62 -25.55 0.16
CA TRP A 253 -12.71 -25.45 -1.30
C TRP A 253 -12.83 -26.87 -1.90
N LYS A 254 -13.91 -27.14 -2.65
CA LYS A 254 -14.01 -28.31 -3.53
C LYS A 254 -13.79 -27.88 -4.99
N SER A 255 -12.78 -28.48 -5.62
CA SER A 255 -12.57 -28.47 -7.07
C SER A 255 -13.66 -29.27 -7.78
N LYS A 256 -14.28 -28.71 -8.82
CA LYS A 256 -15.05 -29.47 -9.81
C LYS A 256 -14.27 -29.49 -11.13
N SER A 257 -13.72 -30.66 -11.44
CA SER A 257 -13.21 -31.00 -12.77
C SER A 257 -14.38 -31.21 -13.72
N PHE A 258 -14.36 -30.60 -14.90
CA PHE A 258 -15.22 -30.98 -16.01
C PHE A 258 -14.39 -31.72 -17.06
N SER A 259 -14.73 -33.00 -17.25
CA SER A 259 -14.39 -33.81 -18.41
C SER A 259 -15.49 -33.61 -19.45
N VAL A 260 -15.14 -33.35 -20.71
CA VAL A 260 -16.07 -33.48 -21.83
C VAL A 260 -15.40 -34.32 -22.92
N TYR A 261 -16.13 -35.36 -23.31
CA TYR A 261 -15.80 -36.39 -24.29
C TYR A 261 -15.89 -35.88 -25.73
N GLN A 262 -15.12 -36.53 -26.60
CA GLN A 262 -15.27 -36.58 -28.05
C GLN A 262 -16.66 -37.05 -28.49
N CYS A 263 -17.21 -36.40 -29.51
CA CYS A 263 -17.75 -36.97 -30.76
C CYS A 263 -17.86 -35.85 -31.80
#